data_AF-B1XUQ0-F1
#
_entry.id   AF-B1XUQ0-F1
#
_cell.length_a   1.000
_cell.length_b   1.000
_cell.length_c   1.000
_cell.angle_alpha   90.00
_cell.angle_beta   90.00
_cell.angle_gamma   90.00
#
_symmetry.space_group_name_H-M   'P 1'
#
loop_
_entity.id
_entity.type
_entity.pdbx_description
1 polymer ?
#
loop_
_entity_poly.entity_id
_entity_poly.type
_entity_poly.pdbx_seq_one_letter_code
_entity_poly.pdbx_strand_id
1 'polypeptide(L)'
;MAFTFTGDDVCQATQPTPLPEPYWVALSPSSTKLVGISLDKNNLPVDKAWLEVLSGNQLNTANYHFHNPISTAYSGHQFGVWAGQLGDSRAILRGDIDGQELQLKGAGITHYSRMGDGRAVLRSSIREFLCSEAMPALNIPTTRALSVVGSDLPVRRETTESAAVCARLAPSFIRVGRFEHFASTNNIKRLREFADYLIENHYPAAQRSNDSFLELFKEICARNAKLVAQWQSIGFCHGVLNSDNISVLGLTMDYGPFGFLDHWFF
;
A
#
# COMPACT_ATOMS: atom_id res chain seq x y z
N MET A 1 -10.47 -7.12 -10.48
CA MET A 1 -9.30 -6.22 -10.57
C MET A 1 -9.53 -5.10 -9.59
N ALA A 2 -8.72 -5.04 -8.54
CA ALA A 2 -8.91 -4.02 -7.51
C ALA A 2 -8.50 -2.60 -7.94
N PHE A 3 -7.76 -2.39 -9.04
CA PHE A 3 -7.57 -1.06 -9.64
C PHE A 3 -7.92 -1.10 -11.13
N THR A 4 -8.93 -0.34 -11.56
CA THR A 4 -9.47 -0.38 -12.94
C THR A 4 -9.31 0.93 -13.70
N PHE A 5 -8.80 1.99 -13.05
CA PHE A 5 -8.59 3.27 -13.72
C PHE A 5 -7.47 3.16 -14.76
N THR A 6 -7.70 3.79 -15.91
CA THR A 6 -6.75 3.86 -17.02
C THR A 6 -6.53 5.31 -17.45
N GLY A 7 -5.35 5.58 -18.01
CA GLY A 7 -4.93 6.91 -18.45
C GLY A 7 -3.68 7.39 -17.72
N ASP A 8 -2.93 8.27 -18.39
CA ASP A 8 -1.66 8.76 -17.88
C ASP A 8 -1.81 9.65 -16.63
N ASP A 9 -3.02 10.18 -16.42
CA ASP A 9 -3.41 10.97 -15.25
C ASP A 9 -3.68 10.13 -14.00
N VAL A 10 -3.73 8.80 -14.11
CA VAL A 10 -4.08 7.91 -12.98
C VAL A 10 -3.02 6.86 -12.69
N CYS A 11 -2.35 6.34 -13.72
CA CYS A 11 -1.33 5.32 -13.56
C CYS A 11 -0.37 5.29 -14.76
N GLN A 12 0.80 4.69 -14.54
CA GLN A 12 1.79 4.42 -15.57
C GLN A 12 2.14 2.94 -15.54
N ALA A 13 2.30 2.31 -16.70
CA ALA A 13 2.90 0.97 -16.78
C ALA A 13 4.32 1.04 -16.21
N THR A 14 4.65 0.16 -15.27
CA THR A 14 5.92 0.23 -14.54
C THR A 14 6.39 -1.17 -14.17
N GLN A 15 7.46 -1.62 -14.83
CA GLN A 15 8.11 -2.87 -14.48
C GLN A 15 8.99 -2.67 -13.25
N PRO A 16 8.99 -3.62 -12.29
CA PRO A 16 9.96 -3.59 -11.21
C PRO A 16 11.40 -3.64 -11.71
N THR A 17 12.30 -3.04 -10.95
CA THR A 17 13.74 -3.23 -11.08
C THR A 17 14.16 -4.40 -10.20
N PRO A 18 14.64 -5.52 -10.76
CA PRO A 18 15.00 -6.71 -10.01
C PRO A 18 15.99 -6.46 -8.86
N LEU A 19 15.96 -7.32 -7.85
CA LEU A 19 16.98 -7.44 -6.82
C LEU A 19 17.95 -8.58 -7.16
N PRO A 20 19.28 -8.38 -7.01
CA PRO A 20 20.24 -9.46 -7.15
C PRO A 20 20.16 -10.41 -5.96
N GLU A 21 20.27 -11.72 -6.19
CA GLU A 21 20.30 -12.77 -5.16
C GLU A 21 19.26 -12.56 -4.03
N PRO A 22 17.95 -12.47 -4.35
CA PRO A 22 16.93 -12.19 -3.36
C PRO A 22 16.81 -13.35 -2.36
N TYR A 23 16.55 -13.04 -1.08
CA TYR A 23 16.33 -14.04 -0.04
C TYR A 23 15.18 -13.68 0.89
N TRP A 24 14.50 -14.70 1.44
CA TRP A 24 13.43 -14.50 2.41
C TRP A 24 13.98 -13.90 3.71
N VAL A 25 13.39 -12.79 4.13
CA VAL A 25 13.59 -12.22 5.48
C VAL A 25 12.39 -12.55 6.35
N ALA A 26 11.18 -12.37 5.82
CA ALA A 26 9.95 -12.70 6.51
C ALA A 26 8.82 -13.06 5.52
N LEU A 27 7.90 -13.90 5.96
CA LEU A 27 6.65 -14.23 5.26
C LEU A 27 5.56 -14.34 6.33
N SER A 28 4.40 -13.72 6.12
CA SER A 28 3.28 -13.81 7.08
C SER A 28 2.38 -15.01 6.75
N PRO A 29 2.29 -16.04 7.62
CA PRO A 29 1.37 -17.16 7.39
C PRO A 29 -0.10 -16.72 7.37
N SER A 30 -0.43 -15.64 8.07
CA SER A 30 -1.81 -15.13 8.09
C SER A 30 -2.14 -14.36 6.81
N SER A 31 -1.19 -13.64 6.23
CA SER A 31 -1.35 -13.00 4.92
C SER A 31 -1.32 -14.02 3.79
N THR A 32 -0.49 -15.06 3.84
CA THR A 32 -0.50 -16.11 2.81
C THR A 32 -1.83 -16.85 2.79
N LYS A 33 -2.39 -17.14 3.98
CA LYS A 33 -3.75 -17.70 4.10
C LYS A 33 -4.82 -16.77 3.54
N LEU A 34 -4.69 -15.45 3.74
CA LEU A 34 -5.63 -14.45 3.21
C LEU A 34 -5.73 -14.49 1.68
N VAL A 35 -4.64 -14.86 0.99
CA VAL A 35 -4.58 -14.85 -0.48
C VAL A 35 -4.36 -16.24 -1.10
N GLY A 36 -4.61 -17.30 -0.32
CA GLY A 36 -4.58 -18.68 -0.81
C GLY A 36 -3.20 -19.22 -1.21
N ILE A 37 -2.09 -18.67 -0.69
CA ILE A 37 -0.74 -19.19 -0.97
C ILE A 37 -0.42 -20.36 -0.03
N SER A 38 -0.33 -21.56 -0.60
CA SER A 38 0.04 -22.78 0.12
C SER A 38 1.50 -22.75 0.59
N LEU A 39 1.71 -23.13 1.86
CA LEU A 39 3.03 -23.22 2.48
C LEU A 39 3.47 -24.67 2.69
N ASP A 40 4.78 -24.91 2.61
CA ASP A 40 5.42 -26.17 2.97
C ASP A 40 5.68 -26.29 4.48
N LYS A 41 6.28 -27.40 4.90
CA LYS A 41 6.59 -27.69 6.31
C LYS A 41 7.53 -26.67 6.99
N ASN A 42 8.23 -25.85 6.22
CA ASN A 42 9.14 -24.81 6.72
C ASN A 42 8.49 -23.42 6.69
N ASN A 43 7.16 -23.33 6.48
CA ASN A 43 6.41 -22.09 6.33
C ASN A 43 6.86 -21.23 5.14
N LEU A 44 7.39 -21.85 4.08
CA LEU A 44 7.71 -21.16 2.82
C LEU A 44 6.72 -21.55 1.73
N PRO A 45 6.52 -20.73 0.68
CA PRO A 45 5.62 -21.10 -0.40
C PRO A 45 6.04 -22.42 -1.05
N VAL A 46 5.06 -23.27 -1.34
CA VAL A 46 5.29 -24.54 -2.06
C VAL A 46 5.87 -24.26 -3.45
N ASP A 47 5.27 -23.30 -4.17
CA ASP A 47 5.83 -22.77 -5.42
C ASP A 47 6.98 -21.82 -5.11
N LYS A 48 8.20 -22.21 -5.52
CA LYS A 48 9.41 -21.43 -5.26
C LYS A 48 9.52 -20.16 -6.10
N ALA A 49 8.72 -20.02 -7.17
CA ALA A 49 8.66 -18.79 -7.97
C ALA A 49 8.19 -17.56 -7.16
N TRP A 50 7.50 -17.78 -6.02
CA TRP A 50 7.04 -16.68 -5.16
C TRP A 50 8.17 -15.79 -4.65
N LEU A 51 9.39 -16.29 -4.45
CA LEU A 51 10.51 -15.46 -4.04
C LEU A 51 10.83 -14.39 -5.10
N GLU A 52 10.91 -14.83 -6.36
CA GLU A 52 11.19 -13.96 -7.51
C GLU A 52 10.00 -13.04 -7.83
N VAL A 53 8.76 -13.49 -7.63
CA VAL A 53 7.59 -12.64 -7.83
C VAL A 53 7.50 -11.54 -6.77
N LEU A 54 7.77 -11.86 -5.51
CA LEU A 54 7.67 -10.91 -4.39
C LEU A 54 8.91 -10.02 -4.25
N SER A 55 10.04 -10.36 -4.85
CA SER A 55 11.18 -9.46 -5.06
C SER A 55 11.02 -8.54 -6.27
N GLY A 56 10.06 -8.82 -7.15
CA GLY A 56 9.85 -8.09 -8.41
C GLY A 56 10.69 -8.59 -9.58
N ASN A 57 11.39 -9.70 -9.44
CA ASN A 57 12.25 -10.28 -10.47
C ASN A 57 11.48 -11.05 -11.55
N GLN A 58 10.33 -11.62 -11.20
CA GLN A 58 9.46 -12.34 -12.13
C GLN A 58 8.02 -11.88 -12.07
N LEU A 59 7.26 -12.20 -13.12
CA LEU A 59 5.84 -11.84 -13.24
C LEU A 59 4.88 -12.95 -12.86
N ASN A 60 5.35 -14.19 -12.81
CA ASN A 60 4.45 -15.34 -12.83
C ASN A 60 4.86 -16.36 -11.78
N THR A 61 3.85 -17.00 -11.21
CA THR A 61 3.95 -18.27 -10.48
C THR A 61 3.28 -19.34 -11.34
N ALA A 62 3.17 -20.57 -10.84
CA ALA A 62 2.42 -21.63 -11.51
C ALA A 62 0.94 -21.26 -11.75
N ASN A 63 0.32 -20.49 -10.83
CA ASN A 63 -1.12 -20.24 -10.81
C ASN A 63 -1.52 -18.76 -10.93
N TYR A 64 -0.55 -17.84 -10.81
CA TYR A 64 -0.80 -16.40 -10.87
C TYR A 64 0.10 -15.76 -11.92
N HIS A 65 -0.52 -14.94 -12.78
CA HIS A 65 0.17 -14.23 -13.85
C HIS A 65 -0.10 -12.73 -13.76
N PHE A 66 0.95 -11.95 -13.45
CA PHE A 66 0.86 -10.49 -13.28
C PHE A 66 1.35 -9.78 -14.54
N HIS A 67 0.44 -9.50 -15.47
CA HIS A 67 0.80 -9.05 -16.84
C HIS A 67 1.08 -7.54 -16.98
N ASN A 68 0.53 -6.70 -16.10
CA ASN A 68 0.63 -5.25 -16.25
C ASN A 68 0.87 -4.56 -14.90
N PRO A 69 2.10 -4.64 -14.35
CA PRO A 69 2.43 -3.90 -13.16
C PRO A 69 2.39 -2.39 -13.46
N ILE A 70 1.80 -1.63 -12.54
CA ILE A 70 1.62 -0.19 -12.67
C ILE A 70 2.11 0.56 -11.43
N SER A 71 2.46 1.82 -11.61
CA SER A 71 2.56 2.78 -10.51
C SER A 71 1.43 3.80 -10.65
N THR A 72 0.82 4.21 -9.53
CA THR A 72 -0.35 5.09 -9.57
C THR A 72 -0.02 6.53 -9.21
N ALA A 73 -0.71 7.47 -9.84
CA ALA A 73 -0.63 8.89 -9.53
C ALA A 73 -1.58 9.25 -8.39
N TYR A 74 -1.12 10.11 -7.48
CA TYR A 74 -1.95 10.83 -6.50
C TYR A 74 -1.23 12.13 -6.14
N SER A 75 -1.83 12.95 -5.28
CA SER A 75 -1.23 14.16 -4.74
C SER A 75 -1.47 14.20 -3.24
N GLY A 76 -1.10 15.29 -2.57
CA GLY A 76 -1.37 15.40 -1.15
C GLY A 76 -0.88 16.69 -0.53
N HIS A 77 -1.42 16.98 0.65
CA HIS A 77 -0.90 17.96 1.58
C HIS A 77 0.08 17.26 2.52
N GLN A 78 1.35 17.66 2.46
CA GLN A 78 2.40 17.19 3.34
C GLN A 78 2.65 18.22 4.42
N PHE A 79 2.46 17.83 5.68
CA PHE A 79 2.59 18.73 6.83
C PHE A 79 1.80 20.04 6.68
N GLY A 80 0.59 19.95 6.13
CA GLY A 80 -0.33 21.08 5.93
C GLY A 80 -0.08 21.92 4.68
N VAL A 81 0.90 21.57 3.84
CA VAL A 81 1.24 22.31 2.61
C VAL A 81 1.01 21.44 1.38
N TRP A 82 0.40 22.00 0.33
CA TRP A 82 0.21 21.31 -0.95
C TRP A 82 1.56 20.90 -1.56
N ALA A 83 1.76 19.60 -1.76
CA ALA A 83 3.01 19.03 -2.26
C ALA A 83 3.02 18.77 -3.78
N GLY A 84 1.96 19.18 -4.48
CA GLY A 84 1.78 18.90 -5.90
C GLY A 84 1.59 17.41 -6.20
N GLN A 85 1.92 17.01 -7.42
CA GLN A 85 1.84 15.62 -7.87
C GLN A 85 2.83 14.73 -7.10
N LEU A 86 2.30 13.74 -6.39
CA LEU A 86 3.01 12.62 -5.77
C LEU A 86 2.76 11.37 -6.63
N GLY A 87 2.52 10.24 -6.00
CA GLY A 87 2.33 8.95 -6.66
C GLY A 87 3.20 7.88 -6.03
N ASP A 88 3.08 6.67 -6.55
CA ASP A 88 3.83 5.52 -6.06
C ASP A 88 5.33 5.64 -6.40
N SER A 89 6.06 6.43 -5.62
CA SER A 89 7.48 6.79 -5.85
C SER A 89 8.47 5.63 -5.75
N ARG A 90 8.09 4.57 -5.05
CA ARG A 90 8.88 3.35 -4.86
C ARG A 90 7.99 2.14 -4.66
N ALA A 91 6.76 2.22 -5.14
CA ALA A 91 5.78 1.17 -4.99
C ALA A 91 5.24 0.81 -6.37
N ILE A 92 5.02 -0.49 -6.60
CA ILE A 92 4.51 -0.97 -7.88
C ILE A 92 3.37 -1.93 -7.58
N LEU A 93 2.17 -1.56 -8.03
CA LEU A 93 1.00 -2.42 -7.98
C LEU A 93 1.15 -3.52 -9.03
N ARG A 94 1.19 -4.76 -8.57
CA ARG A 94 1.37 -5.95 -9.42
C ARG A 94 0.08 -6.41 -10.07
N GLY A 95 -1.01 -6.27 -9.33
CA GLY A 95 -2.31 -6.75 -9.73
C GLY A 95 -3.12 -7.18 -8.51
N ASP A 96 -4.08 -8.06 -8.76
CA ASP A 96 -5.02 -8.58 -7.80
C ASP A 96 -4.67 -10.04 -7.46
N ILE A 97 -4.81 -10.39 -6.19
CA ILE A 97 -4.74 -11.77 -5.71
C ILE A 97 -5.82 -11.97 -4.64
N ASP A 98 -6.82 -12.79 -4.96
CA ASP A 98 -7.93 -13.14 -4.07
C ASP A 98 -8.64 -11.90 -3.46
N GLY A 99 -8.90 -10.89 -4.30
CA GLY A 99 -9.56 -9.65 -3.87
C GLY A 99 -8.66 -8.71 -3.07
N GLN A 100 -7.35 -8.94 -3.06
CA GLN A 100 -6.34 -8.02 -2.53
C GLN A 100 -5.47 -7.47 -3.65
N GLU A 101 -5.26 -6.15 -3.66
CA GLU A 101 -4.16 -5.53 -4.41
C GLU A 101 -2.82 -6.00 -3.84
N LEU A 102 -1.93 -6.52 -4.67
CA LEU A 102 -0.55 -6.82 -4.33
C LEU A 102 0.36 -5.67 -4.77
N GLN A 103 0.94 -4.95 -3.82
CA GLN A 103 1.86 -3.84 -4.08
C GLN A 103 3.27 -4.17 -3.55
N LEU A 104 4.29 -4.01 -4.39
CA LEU A 104 5.69 -4.21 -3.98
C LEU A 104 6.34 -2.86 -3.68
N LYS A 105 6.69 -2.62 -2.41
CA LYS A 105 7.37 -1.39 -1.95
C LYS A 105 8.88 -1.62 -1.88
N GLY A 106 9.66 -0.77 -2.56
CA GLY A 106 11.10 -0.92 -2.77
C GLY A 106 11.47 -1.60 -4.09
N ALA A 107 10.48 -1.83 -4.96
CA ALA A 107 10.60 -2.61 -6.18
C ALA A 107 11.24 -1.85 -7.36
N GLY A 108 11.80 -0.66 -7.15
CA GLY A 108 12.52 0.10 -8.17
C GLY A 108 11.92 1.48 -8.46
N ILE A 109 12.57 2.17 -9.39
CA ILE A 109 12.19 3.52 -9.83
C ILE A 109 10.89 3.45 -10.62
N THR A 110 9.99 4.37 -10.32
CA THR A 110 8.76 4.67 -11.07
C THR A 110 8.81 6.07 -11.65
N HIS A 111 7.83 6.41 -12.50
CA HIS A 111 7.62 7.77 -12.99
C HIS A 111 7.48 8.81 -11.85
N TYR A 112 7.01 8.38 -10.68
CA TYR A 112 6.73 9.24 -9.53
C TYR A 112 7.87 9.31 -8.51
N SER A 113 9.04 8.72 -8.81
CA SER A 113 10.18 8.64 -7.87
C SER A 113 10.76 10.00 -7.51
N ARG A 114 10.51 11.04 -8.33
CA ARG A 114 11.20 12.33 -8.25
C ARG A 114 12.72 12.11 -8.22
N MET A 115 13.39 12.49 -7.14
CA MET A 115 14.83 12.32 -6.93
C MET A 115 15.19 11.06 -6.11
N GLY A 116 14.21 10.22 -5.77
CA GLY A 116 14.40 8.99 -5.01
C GLY A 116 14.93 7.84 -5.87
N ASP A 117 15.60 6.87 -5.24
CA ASP A 117 16.18 5.70 -5.89
C ASP A 117 15.20 4.55 -6.13
N GLY A 118 13.93 4.72 -5.76
CA GLY A 118 12.90 3.68 -5.89
C GLY A 118 13.08 2.46 -4.94
N ARG A 119 14.04 2.51 -4.01
CA ARG A 119 14.35 1.38 -3.12
C ARG A 119 13.83 1.60 -1.69
N ALA A 120 13.53 0.48 -1.04
CA ALA A 120 13.35 0.40 0.40
C ALA A 120 14.55 -0.32 1.01
N VAL A 121 14.82 -0.03 2.27
CA VAL A 121 15.92 -0.64 3.03
C VAL A 121 15.36 -1.64 4.04
N LEU A 122 16.17 -2.63 4.40
CA LEU A 122 15.77 -3.74 5.26
C LEU A 122 15.11 -3.29 6.56
N ARG A 123 15.66 -2.28 7.27
CA ARG A 123 15.06 -1.75 8.51
C ARG A 123 13.62 -1.26 8.31
N SER A 124 13.35 -0.57 7.20
CA SER A 124 12.05 0.04 6.93
C SER A 124 11.02 -1.02 6.57
N SER A 125 11.43 -1.99 5.74
CA SER A 125 10.57 -3.11 5.32
C SER A 125 10.21 -4.02 6.50
N ILE A 126 11.16 -4.32 7.40
CA ILE A 126 10.90 -5.10 8.61
C ILE A 126 9.90 -4.38 9.53
N ARG A 127 10.11 -3.08 9.78
CA ARG A 127 9.20 -2.29 10.63
C ARG A 127 7.77 -2.25 10.07
N GLU A 128 7.64 -2.02 8.78
CA GLU A 128 6.33 -2.02 8.10
C GLU A 128 5.67 -3.39 8.15
N PHE A 129 6.43 -4.47 7.90
CA PHE A 129 5.92 -5.84 8.00
C PHE A 129 5.39 -6.17 9.39
N LEU A 130 6.20 -5.92 10.43
CA LEU A 130 5.82 -6.23 11.81
C LEU A 130 4.57 -5.45 12.24
N CYS A 131 4.49 -4.16 11.92
CA CYS A 131 3.34 -3.34 12.33
C CYS A 131 2.07 -3.68 11.54
N SER A 132 2.20 -3.91 10.22
CA SER A 132 1.08 -4.34 9.37
C SER A 132 0.45 -5.65 9.83
N GLU A 133 1.22 -6.54 10.45
CA GLU A 133 0.73 -7.83 10.93
C GLU A 133 0.37 -7.82 12.43
N ALA A 134 0.86 -6.84 13.20
CA ALA A 134 0.43 -6.60 14.57
C ALA A 134 -0.98 -5.96 14.63
N MET A 135 -1.27 -5.00 13.76
CA MET A 135 -2.57 -4.28 13.77
C MET A 135 -3.81 -5.18 13.65
N PRO A 136 -3.86 -6.20 12.76
CA PRO A 136 -4.99 -7.11 12.67
C PRO A 136 -5.15 -7.95 13.94
N ALA A 137 -4.05 -8.36 14.59
CA ALA A 137 -4.08 -9.06 15.87
C ALA A 137 -4.64 -8.19 17.01
N LEU A 138 -4.51 -6.86 16.88
CA LEU A 138 -5.13 -5.85 17.75
C LEU A 138 -6.54 -5.44 17.29
N ASN A 139 -7.10 -6.08 16.26
CA ASN A 139 -8.37 -5.74 15.63
C ASN A 139 -8.43 -4.30 15.06
N ILE A 140 -7.30 -3.78 14.61
CA ILE A 140 -7.19 -2.46 13.97
C ILE A 140 -7.11 -2.65 12.46
N PRO A 141 -7.97 -1.97 11.67
CA PRO A 141 -7.91 -2.02 10.21
C PRO A 141 -6.56 -1.51 9.67
N THR A 142 -5.97 -2.26 8.76
CA THR A 142 -4.63 -1.97 8.20
C THR A 142 -4.44 -2.59 6.83
N THR A 143 -3.49 -2.08 6.06
CA THR A 143 -2.83 -2.86 5.02
C THR A 143 -2.08 -4.03 5.64
N ARG A 144 -2.00 -5.14 4.93
CA ARG A 144 -1.32 -6.37 5.36
C ARG A 144 0.07 -6.44 4.73
N ALA A 145 0.98 -7.17 5.35
CA ALA A 145 2.30 -7.41 4.79
C ALA A 145 2.49 -8.89 4.51
N LEU A 146 2.54 -9.25 3.22
CA LEU A 146 2.71 -10.62 2.76
C LEU A 146 4.12 -11.13 3.05
N SER A 147 5.15 -10.34 2.70
CA SER A 147 6.54 -10.74 2.87
C SER A 147 7.51 -9.56 2.96
N VAL A 148 8.71 -9.86 3.45
CA VAL A 148 9.93 -9.07 3.25
C VAL A 148 10.95 -9.94 2.54
N VAL A 149 11.43 -9.46 1.40
CA VAL A 149 12.52 -10.06 0.65
C VAL A 149 13.73 -9.13 0.72
N GLY A 150 14.88 -9.65 1.13
CA GLY A 150 16.15 -8.93 1.23
C GLY A 150 17.06 -9.17 0.03
N SER A 151 18.04 -8.31 -0.13
CA SER A 151 19.16 -8.46 -1.07
C SER A 151 20.36 -7.67 -0.55
N ASP A 152 21.58 -8.18 -0.77
CA ASP A 152 22.81 -7.50 -0.34
C ASP A 152 23.18 -6.30 -1.25
N LEU A 153 22.31 -5.91 -2.18
CA LEU A 153 22.40 -4.68 -2.95
C LEU A 153 22.50 -3.46 -1.99
N PRO A 154 23.60 -2.70 -1.99
CA PRO A 154 23.76 -1.54 -1.12
C PRO A 154 22.87 -0.37 -1.57
N VAL A 155 22.19 0.23 -0.62
CA VAL A 155 21.32 1.40 -0.78
C VAL A 155 21.78 2.48 0.19
N ARG A 156 22.00 3.69 -0.32
CA ARG A 156 22.49 4.81 0.48
C ARG A 156 21.34 5.55 1.15
N ARG A 157 21.38 5.65 2.47
CA ARG A 157 20.54 6.54 3.29
C ARG A 157 21.47 7.42 4.13
N GLU A 158 21.19 7.59 5.41
CA GLU A 158 22.16 8.17 6.37
C GLU A 158 23.45 7.31 6.42
N THR A 159 23.28 5.99 6.32
CA THR A 159 24.35 5.00 6.17
C THR A 159 24.10 4.12 4.94
N THR A 160 25.08 3.30 4.56
CA THR A 160 24.84 2.22 3.59
C THR A 160 24.03 1.11 4.27
N GLU A 161 22.93 0.71 3.65
CA GLU A 161 22.03 -0.34 4.13
C GLU A 161 21.72 -1.34 3.00
N SER A 162 21.20 -2.51 3.35
CA SER A 162 20.77 -3.52 2.37
C SER A 162 19.39 -3.20 1.80
N ALA A 163 19.21 -3.41 0.50
CA ALA A 163 17.92 -3.29 -0.18
C ALA A 163 16.93 -4.34 0.34
N ALA A 164 15.65 -3.98 0.34
CA ALA A 164 14.57 -4.91 0.58
C ALA A 164 13.31 -4.51 -0.21
N VAL A 165 12.46 -5.51 -0.47
CA VAL A 165 11.11 -5.32 -0.98
C VAL A 165 10.12 -5.80 0.07
N CYS A 166 9.16 -4.95 0.43
CA CYS A 166 8.01 -5.31 1.25
C CYS A 166 6.80 -5.53 0.34
N ALA A 167 6.29 -6.76 0.30
CA ALA A 167 5.06 -7.07 -0.42
C ALA A 167 3.85 -6.74 0.48
N ARG A 168 3.03 -5.79 0.04
CA ARG A 168 1.85 -5.30 0.75
C ARG A 168 0.58 -5.84 0.11
N LEU A 169 -0.43 -6.06 0.93
CA LEU A 169 -1.78 -6.43 0.49
C LEU A 169 -2.82 -5.48 1.07
N ALA A 170 -3.83 -5.13 0.30
CA ALA A 170 -4.99 -4.39 0.77
C ALA A 170 -6.18 -4.62 -0.17
N PRO A 171 -7.44 -4.47 0.29
CA PRO A 171 -8.58 -4.41 -0.62
C PRO A 171 -8.44 -3.30 -1.65
N SER A 172 -7.81 -2.17 -1.27
CA SER A 172 -7.28 -1.17 -2.19
C SER A 172 -6.25 -0.25 -1.50
N PHE A 173 -5.27 0.24 -2.25
CA PHE A 173 -4.30 1.28 -1.81
C PHE A 173 -4.73 2.72 -2.12
N ILE A 174 -6.00 2.92 -2.45
CA ILE A 174 -6.55 4.25 -2.75
C ILE A 174 -6.56 5.15 -1.50
N ARG A 175 -6.14 6.40 -1.71
CA ARG A 175 -5.92 7.43 -0.67
C ARG A 175 -6.79 8.66 -0.91
N VAL A 176 -7.00 9.47 0.14
CA VAL A 176 -7.65 10.80 0.03
C VAL A 176 -6.91 11.69 -0.97
N GLY A 177 -5.58 11.58 -1.02
CA GLY A 177 -4.74 12.26 -2.00
C GLY A 177 -5.12 12.06 -3.48
N ARG A 178 -5.90 11.03 -3.83
CA ARG A 178 -6.43 10.85 -5.19
C ARG A 178 -7.59 11.80 -5.49
N PHE A 179 -8.47 12.07 -4.52
CA PHE A 179 -9.49 13.11 -4.67
C PHE A 179 -8.81 14.47 -4.86
N GLU A 180 -7.79 14.76 -4.05
CA GLU A 180 -7.06 16.02 -4.15
C GLU A 180 -6.32 16.17 -5.49
N HIS A 181 -5.77 15.09 -6.03
CA HIS A 181 -5.13 15.09 -7.34
C HIS A 181 -6.08 15.59 -8.44
N PHE A 182 -7.28 15.00 -8.56
CA PHE A 182 -8.26 15.43 -9.56
C PHE A 182 -8.88 16.79 -9.24
N ALA A 183 -9.09 17.11 -7.96
CA ALA A 183 -9.61 18.41 -7.55
C ALA A 183 -8.64 19.55 -7.89
N SER A 184 -7.32 19.34 -7.74
CA SER A 184 -6.30 20.36 -8.05
C SER A 184 -6.27 20.80 -9.51
N THR A 185 -6.82 19.97 -10.41
CA THR A 185 -6.93 20.24 -11.85
C THR A 185 -8.35 20.53 -12.29
N ASN A 186 -9.30 20.70 -11.35
CA ASN A 186 -10.74 20.84 -11.61
C ASN A 186 -11.32 19.72 -12.49
N ASN A 187 -10.78 18.51 -12.41
CA ASN A 187 -11.21 17.39 -13.22
C ASN A 187 -12.46 16.71 -12.62
N ILE A 188 -13.60 17.39 -12.75
CA ILE A 188 -14.89 16.94 -12.20
C ILE A 188 -15.31 15.56 -12.75
N LYS A 189 -14.99 15.28 -14.02
CA LYS A 189 -15.28 13.99 -14.64
C LYS A 189 -14.56 12.86 -13.90
N ARG A 190 -13.24 13.01 -13.65
CA ARG A 190 -12.47 12.01 -12.89
C ARG A 190 -12.91 11.90 -11.43
N LEU A 191 -13.26 13.02 -10.79
CA LEU A 191 -13.81 12.98 -9.42
C LEU A 191 -15.08 12.14 -9.34
N ARG A 192 -16.00 12.29 -10.31
CA ARG A 192 -17.22 11.49 -10.39
C ARG A 192 -16.93 10.02 -10.67
N GLU A 193 -16.14 9.72 -11.70
CA GLU A 193 -15.71 8.35 -12.00
C GLU A 193 -15.09 7.66 -10.79
N PHE A 194 -14.27 8.39 -10.03
CA PHE A 194 -13.61 7.88 -8.85
C PHE A 194 -14.59 7.64 -7.68
N ALA A 195 -15.51 8.57 -7.44
CA ALA A 195 -16.55 8.39 -6.41
C ALA A 195 -17.50 7.23 -6.76
N ASP A 196 -17.95 7.13 -8.01
CA ASP A 196 -18.82 6.05 -8.49
C ASP A 196 -18.14 4.68 -8.31
N TYR A 197 -16.86 4.57 -8.68
CA TYR A 197 -16.06 3.36 -8.46
C TYR A 197 -15.99 2.97 -6.97
N LEU A 198 -15.75 3.92 -6.06
CA LEU A 198 -15.70 3.63 -4.63
C LEU A 198 -17.06 3.16 -4.11
N ILE A 199 -18.15 3.77 -4.56
CA ILE A 199 -19.52 3.39 -4.21
C ILE A 199 -19.80 1.96 -4.69
N GLU A 200 -19.46 1.63 -5.93
CA GLU A 200 -19.70 0.30 -6.48
C GLU A 200 -18.89 -0.79 -5.75
N ASN A 201 -17.60 -0.56 -5.50
CA ASN A 201 -16.68 -1.63 -5.10
C ASN A 201 -16.39 -1.69 -3.60
N HIS A 202 -16.52 -0.59 -2.87
CA HIS A 202 -16.11 -0.50 -1.45
C HIS A 202 -17.18 0.09 -0.52
N TYR A 203 -18.17 0.79 -1.08
CA TYR A 203 -19.25 1.46 -0.34
C TYR A 203 -20.64 1.22 -0.96
N PRO A 204 -21.04 -0.03 -1.27
CA PRO A 204 -22.31 -0.31 -1.97
C PRO A 204 -23.55 0.13 -1.18
N ALA A 205 -23.44 0.27 0.14
CA ALA A 205 -24.51 0.82 0.97
C ALA A 205 -24.87 2.27 0.58
N ALA A 206 -23.90 3.06 0.12
CA ALA A 206 -24.12 4.45 -0.30
C ALA A 206 -25.04 4.56 -1.54
N GLN A 207 -25.14 3.51 -2.37
CA GLN A 207 -26.06 3.48 -3.52
C GLN A 207 -27.54 3.61 -3.13
N ARG A 208 -27.88 3.29 -1.87
CA ARG A 208 -29.26 3.34 -1.36
C ARG A 208 -29.66 4.73 -0.86
N SER A 209 -28.71 5.66 -0.76
CA SER A 209 -28.96 7.03 -0.34
C SER A 209 -29.51 7.87 -1.50
N ASN A 210 -30.35 8.86 -1.19
CA ASN A 210 -30.77 9.87 -2.16
C ASN A 210 -29.61 10.78 -2.59
N ASP A 211 -28.57 10.89 -1.75
CA ASP A 211 -27.33 11.59 -2.05
C ASP A 211 -26.15 10.64 -1.79
N SER A 212 -25.84 9.82 -2.81
CA SER A 212 -24.84 8.77 -2.72
C SER A 212 -23.43 9.30 -2.48
N PHE A 213 -23.10 10.50 -2.98
CA PHE A 213 -21.77 11.10 -2.78
C PHE A 213 -21.60 11.67 -1.37
N LEU A 214 -22.64 12.31 -0.84
CA LEU A 214 -22.62 12.72 0.57
C LEU A 214 -22.52 11.51 1.50
N GLU A 215 -23.23 10.42 1.18
CA GLU A 215 -23.17 9.18 1.96
C GLU A 215 -21.78 8.53 1.89
N LEU A 216 -21.18 8.45 0.70
CA LEU A 216 -19.79 8.03 0.52
C LEU A 216 -18.85 8.84 1.42
N PHE A 217 -18.97 10.17 1.40
CA PHE A 217 -18.12 11.04 2.22
C PHE A 217 -18.29 10.79 3.73
N LYS A 218 -19.54 10.65 4.20
CA LYS A 218 -19.83 10.34 5.61
C LYS A 218 -19.24 8.99 6.02
N GLU A 219 -19.36 7.97 5.20
CA GLU A 219 -18.81 6.64 5.46
C GLU A 219 -17.27 6.67 5.54
N ILE A 220 -16.59 7.36 4.61
CA ILE A 220 -15.13 7.55 4.65
C ILE A 220 -14.72 8.26 5.95
N CYS A 221 -15.46 9.31 6.34
CA CYS A 221 -15.21 10.04 7.59
C CYS A 221 -15.40 9.14 8.81
N ALA A 222 -16.49 8.37 8.87
CA ALA A 222 -16.81 7.50 9.98
C ALA A 222 -15.74 6.40 10.17
N ARG A 223 -15.28 5.78 9.07
CA ARG A 223 -14.20 4.77 9.11
C ARG A 223 -12.90 5.37 9.61
N ASN A 224 -12.51 6.54 9.14
CA ASN A 224 -11.28 7.20 9.58
C ASN A 224 -11.37 7.70 11.03
N ALA A 225 -12.53 8.21 11.47
CA ALA A 225 -12.76 8.59 12.87
C ALA A 225 -12.61 7.38 13.80
N LYS A 226 -13.20 6.23 13.43
CA LYS A 226 -13.05 4.98 14.18
C LYS A 226 -11.59 4.51 14.21
N LEU A 227 -10.90 4.55 13.08
CA LEU A 227 -9.49 4.17 12.99
C LEU A 227 -8.61 5.01 13.93
N VAL A 228 -8.75 6.33 13.88
CA VAL A 228 -7.99 7.23 14.75
C VAL A 228 -8.33 7.00 16.22
N ALA A 229 -9.60 6.77 16.57
CA ALA A 229 -9.99 6.40 17.93
C ALA A 229 -9.32 5.10 18.40
N GLN A 230 -9.22 4.08 17.53
CA GLN A 230 -8.50 2.85 17.83
C GLN A 230 -7.01 3.11 18.05
N TRP A 231 -6.37 3.93 17.21
CA TRP A 231 -4.97 4.33 17.40
C TRP A 231 -4.74 5.00 18.75
N GLN A 232 -5.62 5.94 19.14
CA GLN A 232 -5.53 6.62 20.43
C GLN A 232 -5.66 5.62 21.59
N SER A 233 -6.56 4.65 21.48
CA SER A 233 -6.81 3.66 22.56
C SER A 233 -5.63 2.73 22.86
N ILE A 234 -4.70 2.58 21.91
CA ILE A 234 -3.53 1.71 22.07
C ILE A 234 -2.20 2.49 22.08
N GLY A 235 -2.26 3.82 22.11
CA GLY A 235 -1.08 4.68 22.06
C GLY A 235 -0.28 4.52 20.76
N PHE A 236 -0.92 4.26 19.62
CA PHE A 236 -0.25 4.22 18.33
C PHE A 236 -0.12 5.63 17.74
N CYS A 237 1.11 5.99 17.38
CA CYS A 237 1.46 7.23 16.71
C CYS A 237 1.92 6.93 15.28
N HIS A 238 1.13 7.36 14.28
CA HIS A 238 1.45 7.12 12.86
C HIS A 238 2.71 7.88 12.39
N GLY A 239 2.94 9.08 12.92
CA GLY A 239 4.10 9.94 12.63
C GLY A 239 3.98 10.78 11.35
N VAL A 240 3.33 10.29 10.29
CA VAL A 240 3.18 11.02 9.01
C VAL A 240 1.76 10.92 8.46
N LEU A 241 0.82 11.64 9.09
CA LEU A 241 -0.58 11.65 8.67
C LEU A 241 -0.86 12.73 7.61
N ASN A 242 -0.14 12.66 6.49
CA ASN A 242 -0.41 13.46 5.31
C ASN A 242 -1.63 12.90 4.57
N SER A 243 -2.32 13.72 3.77
CA SER A 243 -3.53 13.27 3.07
C SER A 243 -3.27 12.17 2.03
N ASP A 244 -2.05 12.07 1.50
CA ASP A 244 -1.61 10.95 0.67
C ASP A 244 -1.41 9.64 1.44
N ASN A 245 -1.37 9.66 2.77
CA ASN A 245 -1.29 8.47 3.62
C ASN A 245 -2.63 8.09 4.28
N ILE A 246 -3.71 8.83 3.99
CA ILE A 246 -5.04 8.52 4.52
C ILE A 246 -5.76 7.62 3.54
N SER A 247 -5.99 6.37 3.93
CA SER A 247 -6.78 5.42 3.14
C SER A 247 -8.24 5.86 3.07
N VAL A 248 -8.81 5.85 1.86
CA VAL A 248 -10.27 6.08 1.73
C VAL A 248 -11.08 4.91 2.28
N LEU A 249 -10.47 3.77 2.59
CA LEU A 249 -11.13 2.61 3.21
C LEU A 249 -11.04 2.63 4.75
N GLY A 250 -10.33 3.58 5.35
CA GLY A 250 -10.08 3.63 6.79
C GLY A 250 -9.10 2.55 7.26
N LEU A 251 -8.04 2.30 6.48
CA LEU A 251 -6.94 1.40 6.80
C LEU A 251 -5.72 2.17 7.29
N THR A 252 -5.03 1.65 8.31
CA THR A 252 -3.64 2.06 8.61
C THR A 252 -2.75 1.67 7.44
N MET A 253 -1.98 2.61 6.88
CA MET A 253 -1.14 2.37 5.72
C MET A 253 0.12 3.25 5.72
N ASP A 254 1.16 2.84 4.99
CA ASP A 254 2.42 3.60 4.87
C ASP A 254 3.15 3.83 6.21
N TYR A 255 3.45 2.71 6.88
CA TYR A 255 4.28 2.67 8.08
C TYR A 255 5.69 3.21 7.82
N GLY A 256 6.00 4.38 8.39
CA GLY A 256 7.32 4.99 8.36
C GLY A 256 7.86 5.22 9.78
N PRO A 257 7.93 6.47 10.25
CA PRO A 257 8.37 6.81 11.60
C PRO A 257 7.23 6.64 12.62
N PHE A 258 6.53 5.51 12.59
CA PHE A 258 5.51 5.19 13.59
C PHE A 258 6.16 4.81 14.93
N GLY A 259 5.38 4.89 16.00
CA GLY A 259 5.73 4.38 17.32
C GLY A 259 4.49 3.95 18.11
N PHE A 260 4.69 3.06 19.07
CA PHE A 260 3.72 2.82 20.14
C PHE A 260 4.25 3.50 21.40
N LEU A 261 3.36 4.05 22.22
CA LEU A 261 3.75 4.65 23.49
C LEU A 261 4.24 3.57 24.45
N ASP A 262 5.54 3.59 24.78
CA ASP A 262 6.11 2.75 25.85
C ASP A 262 5.77 3.32 27.23
N HIS A 263 5.86 4.65 27.35
CA HIS A 263 5.48 5.39 28.53
C HIS A 263 4.38 6.40 28.18
N TRP A 264 3.39 6.50 29.07
CA TRP A 264 2.36 7.52 28.95
C TRP A 264 2.89 8.84 29.47
N PHE A 265 2.85 9.88 28.62
CA PHE A 265 3.22 11.25 28.99
C PHE A 265 1.94 12.07 29.18
N PHE A 266 1.75 12.61 30.40
CA PHE A 266 0.75 13.64 30.71
C PHE A 266 1.35 15.03 30.52
#